data_AF-A0AAN8UEK9-F1
#
_entry.id   AF-A0AAN8UEK9-F1
#
_cell.length_a   1.000
_cell.length_b   1.000
_cell.length_c   1.000
_cell.angle_alpha   90.00
_cell.angle_beta   90.00
_cell.angle_gamma   90.00
#
_symmetry.space_group_name_H-M   'P 1'
#
loop_
_entity.id
_entity.type
_entity.pdbx_description
1 polymer ?
#
loop_
_entity_poly.entity_id
_entity_poly.type
_entity_poly.pdbx_seq_one_letter_code
_entity_poly.pdbx_strand_id
1 'polypeptide(L)'
;MFFCFWRNLTSQRHEEPMARSISYITGSQLLSLKRRPNIAIVDVRDDERSYDGHIAGSLHFASDTFLDKIPSLIQAANGKDTLVFHCALSQVRGPKCARRLAEYLAESKDDVGIKNIMVLERGFNGWESSGRPVCRCTEVFCKGHTEPA
;
A
#
# COMPACT_ATOMS: atom_id res chain seq x y z
N MET A 1 52.04 -4.56 34.98
CA MET A 1 52.00 -3.24 34.32
C MET A 1 51.86 -3.48 32.82
N PHE A 2 50.63 -3.70 32.33
CA PHE A 2 49.90 -2.80 31.42
C PHE A 2 50.64 -2.49 30.11
N PHE A 3 50.09 -2.97 28.98
CA PHE A 3 49.94 -2.27 27.68
C PHE A 3 49.20 -3.26 26.72
N CYS A 4 47.87 -3.24 26.66
CA CYS A 4 47.07 -2.49 25.69
C CYS A 4 47.50 -2.68 24.22
N PHE A 5 46.82 -3.57 23.49
CA PHE A 5 46.54 -3.35 22.06
C PHE A 5 45.33 -4.16 21.59
N TRP A 6 44.15 -3.87 22.14
CA TRP A 6 42.90 -4.33 21.54
C TRP A 6 42.50 -3.32 20.47
N ARG A 7 42.67 -3.72 19.20
CA ARG A 7 42.28 -2.94 18.02
C ARG A 7 40.77 -2.70 18.08
N ASN A 8 40.40 -1.44 18.29
CA ASN A 8 39.05 -0.93 18.10
C ASN A 8 38.67 -1.10 16.63
N LEU A 9 37.85 -2.11 16.33
CA LEU A 9 37.13 -2.18 15.06
C LEU A 9 35.86 -1.36 15.24
N THR A 10 35.89 -0.15 14.70
CA THR A 10 34.73 0.71 14.48
C THR A 10 33.68 -0.06 13.69
N SER A 11 32.62 -0.50 14.36
CA SER A 11 31.39 -0.98 13.73
C SER A 11 30.74 0.20 13.02
N GLN A 12 31.11 0.41 11.76
CA GLN A 12 30.33 1.25 10.87
C GLN A 12 29.03 0.51 10.59
N ARG A 13 27.98 0.83 11.37
CA ARG A 13 26.61 0.52 10.95
C ARG A 13 26.36 1.40 9.73
N HIS A 14 26.47 0.80 8.55
CA HIS A 14 25.82 1.34 7.37
C HIS A 14 24.36 1.64 7.74
N GLU A 15 23.96 2.90 7.67
CA GLU A 15 22.56 3.27 7.53
C GLU A 15 22.10 2.76 6.17
N GLU A 16 21.77 1.47 6.13
CA GLU A 16 20.91 0.91 5.09
C GLU A 16 19.65 1.78 5.06
N PRO A 17 19.17 2.21 3.88
CA PRO A 17 17.94 2.98 3.79
C PRO A 17 16.85 2.13 4.45
N MET A 18 16.33 2.60 5.58
CA MET A 18 15.37 1.85 6.38
C MET A 18 14.19 1.49 5.50
N ALA A 19 14.09 0.20 5.14
CA ALA A 19 12.94 -0.31 4.42
C ALA A 19 11.69 0.05 5.23
N ARG A 20 10.81 0.87 4.66
CA ARG A 20 9.55 1.25 5.30
C ARG A 20 8.82 -0.03 5.70
N SER A 21 8.40 -0.13 6.96
CA SER A 21 7.75 -1.34 7.49
C SER A 21 6.39 -1.55 6.82
N ILE A 22 6.19 -2.74 6.26
CA ILE A 22 4.92 -3.15 5.66
C ILE A 22 4.10 -3.86 6.74
N SER A 23 2.91 -3.34 7.04
CA SER A 23 1.99 -3.94 8.01
C SER A 23 0.81 -4.61 7.33
N TYR A 24 0.21 -5.62 7.96
CA TYR A 24 -1.00 -6.28 7.46
C TYR A 24 -2.22 -5.83 8.25
N ILE A 25 -3.35 -5.65 7.56
CA ILE A 25 -4.61 -5.25 8.18
C ILE A 25 -5.77 -6.12 7.69
N THR A 26 -6.75 -6.33 8.54
CA THR A 26 -7.99 -7.04 8.21
C THR A 26 -9.01 -6.10 7.56
N GLY A 27 -10.02 -6.67 6.88
CA GLY A 27 -11.12 -5.90 6.28
C GLY A 27 -11.94 -5.09 7.30
N SER A 28 -12.07 -5.55 8.54
CA SER A 28 -12.72 -4.79 9.61
C SER A 28 -11.91 -3.57 10.03
N GLN A 29 -10.58 -3.73 10.17
CA GLN A 29 -9.68 -2.61 10.45
C GLN A 29 -9.67 -1.59 9.32
N LEU A 30 -9.66 -2.06 8.07
CA LEU A 30 -9.74 -1.17 6.89
C LEU A 30 -11.02 -0.32 6.91
N LEU A 31 -12.16 -0.85 7.35
CA LEU A 31 -13.40 -0.06 7.43
C LEU A 31 -13.29 1.08 8.45
N SER A 32 -12.70 0.82 9.62
CA SER A 32 -12.45 1.84 10.65
C SER A 32 -11.47 2.90 10.15
N LEU A 33 -10.45 2.48 9.40
CA LEU A 33 -9.43 3.34 8.82
C LEU A 33 -9.98 4.20 7.68
N LYS A 34 -10.80 3.64 6.80
CA LYS A 34 -11.39 4.31 5.62
C LYS A 34 -12.21 5.56 5.98
N ARG A 35 -12.69 5.68 7.22
CA ARG A 35 -13.36 6.90 7.73
C ARG A 35 -12.44 8.12 7.76
N ARG A 36 -11.11 7.92 7.74
CA ARG A 36 -10.14 9.01 7.75
C ARG A 36 -9.74 9.39 6.31
N PRO A 37 -9.63 10.70 6.00
CA PRO A 37 -9.33 11.16 4.64
C PRO A 37 -7.86 10.96 4.23
N ASN A 38 -6.98 10.63 5.18
CA ASN A 38 -5.54 10.46 4.97
C ASN A 38 -5.13 9.09 4.40
N ILE A 39 -6.11 8.23 4.06
CA ILE A 39 -5.86 6.85 3.62
C ILE A 39 -6.25 6.66 2.16
N ALA A 40 -5.37 6.00 1.40
CA ALA A 40 -5.62 5.58 0.04
C ALA A 40 -5.59 4.05 -0.06
N ILE A 41 -6.61 3.49 -0.73
CA ILE A 41 -6.69 2.05 -1.00
C ILE A 41 -6.24 1.84 -2.44
N VAL A 42 -5.30 0.92 -2.65
CA VAL A 42 -4.72 0.61 -3.96
C VAL A 42 -5.05 -0.83 -4.31
N ASP A 43 -5.82 -0.99 -5.39
CA ASP A 43 -6.14 -2.27 -5.99
C ASP A 43 -5.11 -2.59 -7.08
N VAL A 44 -4.34 -3.65 -6.88
CA VAL A 44 -3.30 -4.10 -7.83
C VAL A 44 -3.72 -5.28 -8.69
N ARG A 45 -5.02 -5.60 -8.74
CA ARG A 45 -5.57 -6.57 -9.68
C ARG A 45 -5.49 -6.06 -11.11
N ASP A 46 -5.51 -6.98 -12.06
CA ASP A 46 -5.57 -6.67 -13.49
C ASP A 46 -7.04 -6.43 -13.90
N ASP A 47 -7.37 -6.59 -15.18
CA ASP A 47 -8.68 -6.22 -15.73
C ASP A 47 -9.87 -7.04 -15.18
N GLU A 48 -9.58 -8.15 -14.51
CA GLU A 48 -10.52 -8.97 -13.73
C GLU A 48 -11.36 -8.13 -12.75
N ARG A 49 -10.81 -7.01 -12.27
CA ARG A 49 -11.50 -6.04 -11.38
C ARG A 49 -12.87 -5.61 -11.93
N SER A 50 -13.01 -5.50 -13.25
CA SER A 50 -14.22 -4.96 -13.88
C SER A 50 -15.45 -5.87 -13.71
N TYR A 51 -15.25 -7.17 -13.48
CA TYR A 51 -16.33 -8.15 -13.36
C TYR A 51 -16.79 -8.34 -11.92
N ASP A 52 -15.84 -8.44 -10.98
CA ASP A 52 -16.14 -8.76 -9.57
C ASP A 52 -16.52 -7.52 -8.74
N GLY A 53 -16.20 -6.33 -9.25
CA GLY A 53 -16.26 -5.09 -8.48
C GLY A 53 -15.00 -4.86 -7.64
N HIS A 54 -15.00 -3.79 -6.86
CA HIS A 54 -13.85 -3.33 -6.10
C HIS A 54 -14.28 -2.56 -4.84
N ILE A 55 -13.31 -2.27 -3.96
CA ILE A 55 -13.57 -1.50 -2.76
C ILE A 55 -13.87 -0.05 -3.15
N ALA A 56 -15.02 0.49 -2.74
CA ALA A 56 -15.40 1.86 -3.04
C ALA A 56 -14.29 2.87 -2.62
N GLY A 57 -13.90 3.78 -3.50
CA GLY A 57 -12.82 4.73 -3.23
C GLY A 57 -11.40 4.20 -3.47
N SER A 58 -11.23 2.97 -3.97
CA SER A 58 -9.91 2.45 -4.33
C SER A 58 -9.38 3.04 -5.63
N LEU A 59 -8.06 3.11 -5.72
CA LEU A 59 -7.29 3.48 -6.89
C LEU A 59 -6.83 2.20 -7.59
N HIS A 60 -7.03 2.10 -8.90
CA HIS A 60 -6.65 0.92 -9.66
C HIS A 60 -5.29 1.06 -10.32
N PHE A 61 -4.35 0.18 -9.96
CA PHE A 61 -2.99 0.13 -10.47
C PHE A 61 -2.51 -1.31 -10.66
N ALA A 62 -2.77 -1.88 -11.84
CA ALA A 62 -2.42 -3.26 -12.20
C ALA A 62 -0.95 -3.62 -11.89
N SER A 63 -0.72 -4.83 -11.40
CA SER A 63 0.60 -5.25 -10.90
C SER A 63 1.68 -5.31 -11.99
N ASP A 64 1.29 -5.59 -13.23
CA ASP A 64 2.20 -5.75 -14.37
C ASP A 64 2.86 -4.43 -14.79
N THR A 65 2.11 -3.33 -14.71
CA THR A 65 2.58 -1.97 -15.05
C THR A 65 2.83 -1.12 -13.82
N PHE A 66 2.90 -1.74 -12.64
CA PHE A 66 2.90 -1.03 -11.37
C PHE A 66 4.12 -0.11 -11.23
N LEU A 67 5.32 -0.60 -11.58
CA LEU A 67 6.57 0.16 -11.46
C LEU A 67 6.51 1.50 -12.20
N ASP A 68 6.08 1.47 -13.46
CA ASP A 68 6.00 2.66 -14.30
C ASP A 68 4.91 3.64 -13.83
N LYS A 69 3.90 3.11 -13.12
CA LYS A 69 2.79 3.90 -12.57
C LYS A 69 3.01 4.37 -11.13
N ILE A 70 4.11 4.01 -10.46
CA ILE A 70 4.43 4.50 -9.11
C ILE A 70 4.38 6.04 -9.03
N PRO A 71 4.97 6.81 -9.97
CA PRO A 71 4.90 8.27 -9.93
C PRO A 71 3.45 8.80 -10.01
N SER A 72 2.61 8.17 -10.83
CA SER A 72 1.19 8.52 -10.95
C SER A 72 0.42 8.18 -9.67
N LEU A 73 0.74 7.05 -9.04
CA LEU A 73 0.17 6.66 -7.75
C LEU A 73 0.54 7.69 -6.67
N ILE A 74 1.80 8.10 -6.60
CA ILE A 74 2.29 9.12 -5.68
C ILE A 74 1.52 10.43 -5.87
N GLN A 75 1.34 10.87 -7.12
CA GLN A 75 0.57 12.07 -7.42
C GLN A 75 -0.90 11.95 -7.01
N ALA A 76 -1.54 10.80 -7.27
CA ALA A 76 -2.92 10.52 -6.87
C ALA A 76 -3.08 10.35 -5.34
N ALA A 77 -2.03 9.89 -4.67
CA ALA A 77 -1.94 9.75 -3.22
C ALA A 77 -1.41 11.02 -2.54
N ASN A 78 -1.24 12.12 -3.27
CA ASN A 78 -0.74 13.36 -2.68
C ASN A 78 -1.67 13.83 -1.54
N GLY A 79 -1.07 14.19 -0.40
CA GLY A 79 -1.78 14.52 0.84
C GLY A 79 -2.30 13.33 1.65
N LYS A 80 -2.02 12.08 1.22
CA LYS A 80 -2.34 10.86 1.98
C LYS A 80 -1.09 10.35 2.68
N ASP A 81 -1.20 9.95 3.94
CA ASP A 81 -0.07 9.45 4.72
C ASP A 81 0.00 7.91 4.75
N THR A 82 -1.09 7.24 4.41
CA THR A 82 -1.24 5.79 4.55
C THR A 82 -1.79 5.17 3.27
N LEU A 83 -1.06 4.20 2.73
CA LEU A 83 -1.44 3.45 1.54
C LEU A 83 -1.71 1.99 1.90
N VAL A 84 -2.88 1.49 1.50
CA VAL A 84 -3.32 0.11 1.73
C VAL A 84 -3.39 -0.62 0.40
N PHE A 85 -2.54 -1.62 0.19
CA PHE A 85 -2.50 -2.45 -1.01
C PHE A 85 -3.36 -3.69 -0.86
N HIS A 86 -4.06 -4.08 -1.92
CA HIS A 86 -4.74 -5.37 -1.98
C HIS A 86 -4.72 -5.97 -3.38
N CYS A 87 -4.84 -7.29 -3.47
CA CYS A 87 -5.18 -7.96 -4.74
C CYS A 87 -6.43 -8.83 -4.57
N ALA A 88 -6.56 -9.94 -5.29
CA ALA A 88 -7.66 -10.89 -5.10
C ALA A 88 -7.58 -11.62 -3.75
N LEU A 89 -6.41 -12.19 -3.43
CA LEU A 89 -6.13 -12.90 -2.16
C LEU A 89 -5.08 -12.21 -1.29
N SER A 90 -4.39 -11.20 -1.82
CA SER A 90 -3.25 -10.49 -1.21
C SER A 90 -2.06 -11.36 -0.80
N GLN A 91 -1.85 -12.52 -1.44
CA GLN A 91 -0.75 -13.43 -1.10
C GLN A 91 0.53 -13.21 -1.93
N VAL A 92 0.41 -12.68 -3.15
CA VAL A 92 1.55 -12.55 -4.08
C VAL A 92 1.67 -11.13 -4.63
N ARG A 93 0.69 -10.68 -5.42
CA ARG A 93 0.71 -9.36 -6.08
C ARG A 93 0.71 -8.19 -5.08
N GLY A 94 -0.16 -8.22 -4.07
CA GLY A 94 -0.28 -7.16 -3.06
C GLY A 94 1.03 -6.86 -2.31
N PRO A 95 1.63 -7.85 -1.63
CA PRO A 95 2.91 -7.67 -0.93
C PRO A 95 4.07 -7.27 -1.87
N LYS A 96 4.10 -7.81 -3.09
CA LYS A 96 5.12 -7.46 -4.10
C LYS A 96 5.04 -5.98 -4.46
N CYS A 97 3.86 -5.46 -4.78
CA CYS A 97 3.66 -4.05 -5.11
C CYS A 97 3.96 -3.12 -3.92
N ALA A 98 3.52 -3.49 -2.70
CA ALA A 98 3.83 -2.75 -1.49
C ALA A 98 5.35 -2.63 -1.26
N ARG A 99 6.09 -3.72 -1.45
CA ARG A 99 7.56 -3.71 -1.35
C ARG A 99 8.22 -2.86 -2.43
N ARG A 100 7.76 -2.95 -3.68
CA ARG A 100 8.28 -2.11 -4.77
C ARG A 100 8.05 -0.61 -4.52
N LEU A 101 6.90 -0.25 -3.94
CA LEU A 101 6.67 1.13 -3.53
C LEU A 101 7.64 1.53 -2.39
N ALA A 102 7.84 0.68 -1.39
CA ALA A 102 8.76 0.97 -0.29
C ALA A 102 10.21 1.17 -0.78
N GLU A 103 10.66 0.34 -1.72
CA GLU A 103 11.96 0.48 -2.40
C GLU A 103 12.05 1.81 -3.16
N TYR A 104 11.04 2.14 -3.98
CA TYR A 104 10.99 3.39 -4.72
C TYR A 104 11.01 4.63 -3.82
N LEU A 105 10.27 4.61 -2.72
CA LEU A 105 10.23 5.70 -1.73
C LEU A 105 11.49 5.80 -0.88
N ALA A 106 12.31 4.75 -0.82
CA ALA A 106 13.61 4.76 -0.17
C ALA A 106 14.70 5.34 -1.08
N GLU A 107 14.57 5.13 -2.40
CA GLU A 107 15.46 5.72 -3.40
C GLU A 107 15.11 7.17 -3.72
N SER A 108 13.82 7.53 -3.68
CA SER A 108 13.37 8.90 -3.87
C SER A 108 13.77 9.78 -2.68
N LYS A 109 14.41 10.92 -2.97
CA LYS A 109 14.78 11.93 -1.97
C LYS A 109 13.62 12.86 -1.59
N ASP A 110 12.49 12.74 -2.28
CA ASP A 110 11.31 13.55 -2.03
C ASP A 110 10.55 12.97 -0.83
N ASP A 111 10.24 13.82 0.16
CA ASP A 111 9.32 13.43 1.23
C ASP A 111 7.90 13.40 0.68
N VAL A 112 7.51 12.23 0.16
CA VAL A 112 6.20 12.01 -0.46
C VAL A 112 5.06 12.04 0.57
N GLY A 113 5.32 12.32 1.85
CA GLY A 113 4.32 12.37 2.92
C GLY A 113 3.72 11.01 3.30
N ILE A 114 4.03 9.97 2.51
CA ILE A 114 3.65 8.57 2.75
C ILE A 114 4.50 8.03 3.91
N LYS A 115 3.84 7.77 5.03
CA LYS A 115 4.45 7.25 6.26
C LYS A 115 4.23 5.75 6.39
N ASN A 116 3.02 5.29 6.08
CA ASN A 116 2.60 3.92 6.35
C ASN A 116 2.22 3.19 5.07
N ILE A 117 2.80 2.00 4.87
CA ILE A 117 2.43 1.07 3.80
C ILE A 117 1.81 -0.16 4.44
N MET A 118 0.60 -0.50 4.04
CA MET A 118 -0.18 -1.59 4.59
C MET A 118 -0.66 -2.53 3.48
N VAL A 119 -0.94 -3.78 3.83
CA VAL A 119 -1.54 -4.78 2.93
C VAL A 119 -2.82 -5.32 3.55
N LEU A 120 -3.91 -5.31 2.77
CA LEU A 120 -5.18 -5.90 3.18
C LEU A 120 -5.12 -7.43 3.11
N GLU A 121 -5.26 -8.06 4.26
CA GLU A 121 -5.33 -9.51 4.38
C GLU A 121 -6.56 -10.08 3.68
N ARG A 122 -6.42 -11.27 3.08
CA ARG A 122 -7.47 -11.99 2.32
C ARG A 122 -7.97 -11.28 1.06
N GLY A 123 -7.41 -10.11 0.73
CA GLY A 123 -7.68 -9.36 -0.49
C GLY A 123 -9.15 -9.02 -0.72
N PHE A 124 -9.53 -8.86 -1.97
CA PHE A 124 -10.89 -8.57 -2.38
C PHE A 124 -11.86 -9.70 -2.01
N ASN A 125 -11.46 -10.96 -2.15
CA ASN A 125 -12.34 -12.09 -1.86
C ASN A 125 -12.77 -12.12 -0.39
N GLY A 126 -11.83 -11.83 0.53
CA GLY A 126 -12.15 -11.70 1.95
C GLY A 126 -13.05 -10.50 2.26
N TRP A 127 -12.90 -9.40 1.53
CA TRP A 127 -13.77 -8.24 1.65
C TRP A 127 -15.21 -8.59 1.22
N GLU A 128 -15.37 -9.15 0.03
CA GLU A 128 -16.66 -9.55 -0.52
C GLU A 128 -17.35 -10.62 0.33
N SER A 129 -16.61 -11.66 0.74
CA SER A 129 -17.14 -12.75 1.59
C SER A 129 -17.62 -12.26 2.95
N SER A 130 -17.14 -11.10 3.41
CA SER A 130 -17.60 -10.49 4.66
C SER A 130 -18.89 -9.67 4.51
N GLY A 131 -19.51 -9.65 3.32
CA GLY A 131 -20.74 -8.93 3.03
C GLY A 131 -20.59 -7.41 3.02
N ARG A 132 -19.36 -6.91 2.79
CA ARG A 132 -19.06 -5.48 2.81
C ARG A 132 -19.44 -4.80 1.48
N PRO A 133 -19.71 -3.49 1.50
CA PRO A 133 -20.09 -2.78 0.27
C PRO A 133 -18.95 -2.83 -0.75
N VAL A 134 -19.31 -3.19 -1.99
CA VAL A 134 -18.45 -3.21 -3.17
C VAL A 134 -19.02 -2.26 -4.22
N CYS A 135 -18.15 -1.59 -4.96
CA CYS A 135 -18.52 -0.75 -6.09
C CYS A 135 -18.23 -1.48 -7.40
N ARG A 136 -19.05 -1.25 -8.43
CA ARG A 136 -18.90 -1.85 -9.77
C ARG A 136 -18.60 -0.82 -10.86
N CYS A 137 -18.17 0.40 -10.50
CA CYS A 137 -17.77 1.38 -11.51
C CYS A 137 -16.51 0.92 -12.27
N THR A 138 -16.43 1.23 -13.56
CA THR A 138 -15.28 0.88 -14.42
C THR A 138 -14.19 1.94 -14.41
N GLU A 139 -14.39 3.04 -13.69
CA GLU A 139 -13.43 4.15 -13.60
C GLU A 139 -12.14 3.76 -12.86
N VAL A 140 -11.03 4.41 -13.24
CA VAL A 140 -9.72 4.30 -12.57
C VAL A 140 -9.78 4.85 -11.14
N PHE A 141 -10.54 5.94 -10.97
CA PHE A 141 -10.81 6.56 -9.68
C PHE A 141 -12.25 6.26 -9.27
N CYS A 142 -12.44 5.38 -8.29
CA CYS A 142 -13.77 5.13 -7.75
C CYS A 142 -14.22 6.33 -6.89
N LYS A 143 -15.28 7.03 -7.27
CA LYS A 143 -15.88 8.09 -6.43
C LYS A 143 -16.64 7.56 -5.20
N GLY A 144 -16.78 6.24 -5.10
CA GLY A 144 -17.45 5.54 -4.00
C GLY A 144 -18.97 5.71 -4.00
N HIS A 145 -19.65 4.93 -3.15
CA HIS A 145 -21.04 5.20 -2.80
C HIS A 145 -21.04 6.39 -1.84
N THR A 146 -21.55 7.53 -2.30
CA THR A 146 -22.09 8.55 -1.39
C THR A 146 -23.32 7.90 -0.77
N GLU A 147 -23.28 7.51 0.51
CA GLU A 147 -24.55 7.27 1.19
C GLU A 147 -25.32 8.59 1.16
N PRO A 148 -26.58 8.62 0.68
CA PRO A 148 -27.40 9.80 0.88
C PRO A 148 -27.55 9.99 2.40
N ALA A 149 -27.25 11.20 2.85
CA ALA A 149 -27.46 11.65 4.22
C ALA A 149 -28.92 11.49 4.67
#